data_AF-A0A9P7RR47-F1
#
_entry.id   AF-A0A9P7RR47-F1
#
_cell.length_a   1.000
_cell.length_b   1.000
_cell.length_c   1.000
_cell.angle_alpha   90.00
_cell.angle_beta   90.00
_cell.angle_gamma   90.00
#
_symmetry.space_group_name_H-M   'P 1'
#
loop_
_entity.id
_entity.type
_entity.pdbx_description
1 polymer ?
#
loop_
_entity_poly.entity_id
_entity_poly.type
_entity_poly.pdbx_seq_one_letter_code
_entity_poly.pdbx_strand_id
1 'polypeptide(L)'
;MNHYDCQTSAEHPDSQTCSRFSPSQGWHIADSPDWCRLASLYRQTPIATISSLFSIPGVEDGDFFIRECYEDLFQFLCRSFSNDKSVLITGQRGIGKTVALFYVFLRFLSERPRQDIAFVDREKVYLFVDQEVYECDITDVPYLPERLDDRHPLMVFVRMDNSSGHLPAIL
;
A
#
# COMPACT_ATOMS: atom_id res chain seq x y z
N MET A 1 -27.21 44.93 -6.37
CA MET A 1 -25.85 45.39 -6.70
C MET A 1 -25.11 45.47 -5.37
N ASN A 2 -24.09 44.61 -5.23
CA ASN A 2 -23.44 44.23 -3.98
C ASN A 2 -22.73 45.40 -3.29
N HIS A 3 -22.77 45.43 -1.95
CA HIS A 3 -21.62 45.74 -1.11
C HIS A 3 -21.87 45.14 0.28
N TYR A 4 -21.24 44.01 0.56
CA TYR A 4 -20.99 43.56 1.93
C TYR A 4 -19.50 43.82 2.19
N ASP A 5 -19.23 44.82 3.02
CA ASP A 5 -18.01 44.86 3.81
C ASP A 5 -18.13 43.81 4.91
N CYS A 6 -17.13 42.94 5.02
CA CYS A 6 -16.86 42.23 6.28
C CYS A 6 -15.35 42.26 6.51
N GLN A 7 -14.98 43.06 7.51
CA GLN A 7 -13.65 43.20 8.04
C GLN A 7 -13.18 41.87 8.68
N THR A 8 -11.91 41.54 8.40
CA THR A 8 -10.92 40.88 9.27
C THR A 8 -11.42 40.16 10.53
N SER A 9 -11.11 38.86 10.66
CA SER A 9 -10.18 38.33 11.66
C SER A 9 -10.07 36.80 11.61
N ALA A 10 -8.93 36.32 12.09
CA ALA A 10 -8.53 34.93 12.32
C ALA A 10 -7.89 34.21 11.12
N GLU A 11 -6.62 34.56 10.88
CA GLU A 11 -5.60 33.56 10.56
C GLU A 11 -5.72 32.44 11.61
N HIS A 12 -6.15 31.25 11.19
CA HIS A 12 -5.90 30.04 11.95
C HIS A 12 -4.47 29.61 11.65
N PRO A 13 -3.54 29.63 12.64
CA PRO A 13 -2.36 28.81 12.56
C PRO A 13 -2.79 27.35 12.75
N ASP A 14 -1.98 26.41 12.29
CA ASP A 14 -2.14 24.96 12.47
C ASP A 14 -2.91 24.22 11.37
N SER A 15 -2.52 24.49 10.12
CA SER A 15 -2.45 23.46 9.09
C SER A 15 -0.98 23.24 8.71
N GLN A 16 -0.12 22.99 9.70
CA GLN A 16 1.13 22.31 9.40
C GLN A 16 0.74 20.89 8.98
N THR A 17 0.70 20.64 7.67
CA THR A 17 0.87 19.31 7.10
C THR A 17 2.26 18.84 7.53
N CYS A 18 2.32 18.27 8.73
CA CYS A 18 3.48 17.59 9.22
C CYS A 18 3.57 16.29 8.40
N SER A 19 4.15 16.33 7.20
CA SER A 19 4.57 15.10 6.54
C SER A 19 5.62 14.49 7.47
N ARG A 20 5.23 13.42 8.16
CA ARG A 20 6.08 12.74 9.16
C ARG A 20 7.25 12.01 8.50
N PHE A 21 7.27 11.96 7.18
CA PHE A 21 8.33 11.38 6.38
C PHE A 21 9.13 12.51 5.71
N SER A 22 10.42 12.57 6.01
CA SER A 22 11.37 13.32 5.19
C SER A 22 11.99 12.32 4.21
N PRO A 23 11.90 12.57 2.89
CA PRO A 23 12.59 11.73 1.91
C PRO A 23 14.07 11.59 2.30
N SER A 24 14.46 10.39 2.72
CA SER A 24 15.87 10.04 2.88
C SER A 24 16.47 9.71 1.52
N GLN A 25 17.81 9.66 1.41
CA GLN A 25 18.46 9.29 0.15
C GLN A 25 17.91 7.94 -0.35
N GLY A 26 17.16 7.99 -1.46
CA GLY A 26 16.63 6.82 -2.17
C GLY A 26 15.11 6.66 -2.13
N TRP A 27 14.38 7.26 -1.18
CA TRP A 27 12.92 7.32 -1.23
C TRP A 27 12.44 8.63 -1.83
N HIS A 28 11.56 8.58 -2.81
CA HIS A 28 10.85 9.75 -3.36
C HIS A 28 9.35 9.49 -3.40
N ILE A 29 8.54 10.55 -3.51
CA ILE A 29 7.09 10.38 -3.69
C ILE A 29 6.86 9.59 -4.99
N ALA A 30 5.98 8.60 -4.93
CA ALA A 30 5.69 7.78 -6.11
C ALA A 30 5.12 8.63 -7.24
N ASP A 31 5.67 8.46 -8.44
CA ASP A 31 5.19 9.15 -9.64
C ASP A 31 4.08 8.36 -10.35
N SER A 32 3.87 7.11 -9.96
CA SER A 32 2.87 6.25 -10.60
C SER A 32 1.45 6.68 -10.21
N PRO A 33 0.60 7.06 -11.20
CA PRO A 33 -0.76 7.51 -10.94
C PRO A 33 -1.60 6.48 -10.20
N ASP A 34 -1.42 5.20 -10.50
CA ASP A 34 -2.19 4.11 -9.90
C ASP A 34 -1.89 3.95 -8.41
N TRP A 35 -0.61 3.97 -8.03
CA TRP A 35 -0.18 3.86 -6.62
C TRP A 35 -0.56 5.10 -5.81
N CYS A 36 -0.39 6.30 -6.36
CA CYS A 36 -0.85 7.54 -5.72
C CYS A 36 -2.36 7.60 -5.56
N ARG A 37 -3.11 7.09 -6.55
CA ARG A 37 -4.57 6.99 -6.45
C ARG A 37 -4.99 6.02 -5.35
N LEU A 38 -4.32 4.88 -5.21
CA LEU A 38 -4.54 3.97 -4.06
C LEU A 38 -4.30 4.68 -2.72
N ALA A 39 -3.23 5.49 -2.62
CA ALA A 39 -2.95 6.32 -1.44
C ALA A 39 -4.09 7.29 -1.07
N SER A 40 -4.74 7.88 -2.08
CA SER A 40 -5.86 8.79 -1.85
C SER A 40 -7.17 8.08 -1.44
N LEU A 41 -7.30 6.79 -1.76
CA LEU A 41 -8.56 6.04 -1.65
C LEU A 41 -8.62 5.10 -0.45
N TYR A 42 -7.48 4.78 0.17
CA TYR A 42 -7.40 3.67 1.12
C TYR A 42 -8.16 3.88 2.44
N ARG A 43 -8.62 5.07 2.79
CA ARG A 43 -9.32 5.25 4.09
C ARG A 43 -10.82 5.00 4.06
N GLN A 44 -11.48 4.93 2.89
CA GLN A 44 -12.96 5.02 2.82
C GLN A 44 -13.61 4.26 1.65
N THR A 45 -12.86 3.45 0.90
CA THR A 45 -13.35 2.89 -0.37
C THR A 45 -13.56 1.37 -0.27
N PRO A 46 -14.77 0.84 -0.54
CA PRO A 46 -14.99 -0.61 -0.63
C PRO A 46 -14.08 -1.24 -1.69
N ILE A 47 -13.60 -2.46 -1.44
CA ILE A 47 -12.69 -3.18 -2.37
C ILE A 47 -13.24 -3.34 -3.78
N ALA A 48 -14.56 -3.57 -3.89
CA ALA A 48 -15.23 -3.65 -5.19
C ALA A 48 -15.06 -2.37 -6.03
N THR A 49 -14.88 -1.23 -5.37
CA THR A 49 -14.59 0.05 -6.03
C THR A 49 -13.10 0.17 -6.35
N ILE A 50 -12.21 -0.35 -5.51
CA ILE A 50 -10.76 -0.32 -5.73
C ILE A 50 -10.34 -1.14 -6.97
N SER A 51 -10.99 -2.27 -7.24
CA SER A 51 -10.68 -3.10 -8.43
C SER A 51 -10.93 -2.41 -9.77
N SER A 52 -11.81 -1.41 -9.81
CA SER A 52 -12.04 -0.58 -11.00
C SER A 52 -11.02 0.56 -11.17
N LEU A 53 -10.21 0.80 -10.13
CA LEU A 53 -9.31 1.96 -10.04
C LEU A 53 -7.84 1.57 -10.17
N PHE A 54 -7.54 0.27 -10.14
CA PHE A 54 -6.19 -0.27 -10.25
C PHE A 54 -6.19 -1.50 -11.16
N SER A 55 -5.31 -1.50 -12.17
CA SER A 55 -5.17 -2.64 -13.08
C SER A 55 -4.38 -3.77 -12.40
N ILE A 56 -5.09 -4.77 -11.87
CA ILE A 56 -4.45 -5.94 -11.27
C ILE A 56 -3.88 -6.83 -12.39
N PRO A 57 -2.57 -7.14 -12.39
CA PRO A 57 -1.99 -7.98 -13.42
C PRO A 57 -2.68 -9.35 -13.53
N GLY A 58 -3.15 -9.67 -14.74
CA GLY A 58 -3.87 -10.91 -15.02
C GLY A 58 -5.38 -10.86 -14.76
N VAL A 59 -5.93 -9.67 -14.53
CA VAL A 59 -7.38 -9.41 -14.52
C VAL A 59 -7.70 -8.49 -15.70
N GLU A 60 -8.46 -8.98 -16.67
CA GLU A 60 -8.99 -8.18 -17.78
C GLU A 60 -10.37 -7.63 -17.38
N ASP A 61 -10.63 -6.35 -17.69
CA ASP A 61 -11.93 -5.68 -17.56
C ASP A 61 -12.65 -5.74 -16.20
N GLY A 62 -11.96 -5.34 -15.13
CA GLY A 62 -12.58 -4.79 -13.89
C GLY A 62 -13.36 -5.76 -12.99
N ASP A 63 -13.72 -6.96 -13.48
CA ASP A 63 -14.48 -7.94 -12.73
C ASP A 63 -13.56 -8.81 -11.87
N PHE A 64 -13.25 -8.26 -10.70
CA PHE A 64 -12.48 -8.92 -9.67
C PHE A 64 -13.31 -10.00 -8.96
N PHE A 65 -13.13 -11.26 -9.34
CA PHE A 65 -13.79 -12.37 -8.66
C PHE A 65 -13.11 -12.70 -7.33
N ILE A 66 -13.76 -12.32 -6.22
CA ILE A 66 -13.31 -12.64 -4.86
C ILE A 66 -13.63 -14.11 -4.56
N ARG A 67 -12.59 -14.92 -4.35
CA ARG A 67 -12.73 -16.31 -3.90
C ARG A 67 -12.80 -16.36 -2.38
N GLU A 68 -13.55 -17.31 -1.85
CA GLU A 68 -13.66 -17.57 -0.41
C GLU A 68 -12.27 -17.72 0.25
N CYS A 69 -11.36 -18.44 -0.41
CA CYS A 69 -10.00 -18.64 0.09
C CYS A 69 -9.17 -17.35 0.23
N TYR A 70 -9.56 -16.26 -0.44
CA TYR A 70 -8.89 -14.96 -0.27
C TYR A 70 -9.31 -14.30 1.04
N GLU A 71 -10.59 -14.46 1.44
CA GLU A 71 -11.08 -14.00 2.73
C GLU A 71 -10.47 -14.81 3.87
N ASP A 72 -10.40 -16.13 3.73
CA ASP A 72 -9.72 -17.00 4.70
C ASP A 72 -8.26 -16.58 4.91
N LEU A 73 -7.55 -16.26 3.82
CA LEU A 73 -6.18 -15.77 3.88
C LEU A 73 -6.08 -14.42 4.61
N PHE A 74 -6.98 -13.48 4.32
CA PHE A 74 -7.01 -12.18 5.01
C PHE A 74 -7.26 -12.35 6.52
N GLN A 75 -8.26 -13.16 6.90
CA GLN A 75 -8.58 -13.44 8.30
C GLN A 75 -7.41 -14.14 9.01
N PHE A 76 -6.75 -15.08 8.34
CA PHE A 76 -5.56 -15.75 8.86
C PHE A 76 -4.42 -14.75 9.13
N LEU A 77 -4.15 -13.83 8.20
CA LEU A 77 -3.12 -12.81 8.36
C LEU A 77 -3.44 -11.83 9.49
N CYS A 78 -4.70 -11.38 9.60
CA CYS A 78 -5.15 -10.53 10.71
C CYS A 78 -4.90 -11.16 12.09
N ARG A 79 -5.01 -12.49 12.21
CA ARG A 79 -4.76 -13.22 13.47
C ARG A 79 -3.28 -13.51 13.70
N SER A 80 -2.49 -13.59 12.64
CA SER A 80 -1.10 -14.04 12.69
C SER A 80 -0.08 -12.89 12.70
N PHE A 81 -0.55 -11.66 12.51
CA PHE A 81 0.26 -10.47 12.29
C PHE A 81 1.32 -10.18 13.37
N SER A 82 1.07 -10.56 14.62
CA SER A 82 1.95 -10.26 15.76
C SER A 82 3.13 -11.23 15.94
N ASN A 83 3.37 -12.16 15.01
CA ASN A 83 4.29 -13.29 15.24
C ASN A 83 5.54 -13.31 14.33
N ASP A 84 5.89 -12.22 13.65
CA ASP A 84 7.02 -12.16 12.70
C ASP A 84 7.03 -13.33 11.69
N LYS A 85 5.83 -13.71 11.22
CA LYS A 85 5.63 -14.83 10.30
C LYS A 85 5.56 -14.35 8.86
N SER A 86 6.29 -15.00 7.98
CA SER A 86 6.12 -14.87 6.54
C SER A 86 5.10 -15.89 6.01
N VAL A 87 4.33 -15.50 5.00
CA VAL A 87 3.35 -16.36 4.33
C VAL A 87 3.70 -16.44 2.85
N LEU A 88 3.91 -17.66 2.36
CA LEU A 88 4.18 -17.93 0.95
C LEU A 88 2.93 -18.50 0.27
N ILE A 89 2.39 -17.77 -0.71
CA ILE A 89 1.28 -18.25 -1.54
C ILE A 89 1.87 -19.06 -2.71
N THR A 90 1.67 -20.38 -2.71
CA THR A 90 2.16 -21.28 -3.76
C THR A 90 1.01 -21.93 -4.53
N GLY A 91 1.31 -22.49 -5.71
CA GLY A 91 0.33 -23.18 -6.54
C GLY A 91 0.61 -23.04 -8.03
N GLN A 92 -0.18 -23.75 -8.84
CA GLN A 92 -0.04 -23.76 -10.29
C GLN A 92 -0.19 -22.36 -10.93
N ARG A 93 0.36 -22.19 -12.13
CA ARG A 93 0.19 -20.94 -12.92
C ARG A 93 -1.30 -20.71 -13.18
N GLY A 94 -1.75 -19.46 -13.09
CA GLY A 94 -3.14 -19.08 -13.37
C GLY A 94 -4.15 -19.34 -12.24
N ILE A 95 -3.74 -19.88 -11.09
CA ILE A 95 -4.66 -20.19 -9.99
C ILE A 95 -5.16 -18.94 -9.20
N GLY A 96 -4.69 -17.74 -9.57
CA GLY A 96 -5.11 -16.49 -8.92
C GLY A 96 -4.21 -16.00 -7.77
N LYS A 97 -2.95 -16.47 -7.67
CA LYS A 97 -2.02 -16.03 -6.59
C LYS A 97 -1.80 -14.52 -6.56
N THR A 98 -1.57 -13.92 -7.72
CA THR A 98 -1.41 -12.47 -7.86
C THR A 98 -2.67 -11.75 -7.39
N VAL A 99 -3.84 -12.22 -7.83
CA VAL A 99 -5.15 -11.69 -7.44
C VAL A 99 -5.36 -11.78 -5.92
N ALA A 100 -5.01 -12.91 -5.30
CA ALA A 100 -5.07 -13.09 -3.85
C ALA A 100 -4.14 -12.13 -3.10
N LEU A 101 -2.91 -11.94 -3.58
CA LEU A 101 -1.95 -11.00 -3.00
C LEU A 101 -2.50 -9.56 -3.03
N PHE A 102 -2.99 -9.12 -4.19
CA PHE A 102 -3.60 -7.80 -4.34
C PHE A 102 -4.88 -7.66 -3.51
N TYR A 103 -5.73 -8.71 -3.42
CA TYR A 103 -6.92 -8.69 -2.56
C TYR A 103 -6.56 -8.32 -1.12
N VAL A 104 -5.63 -9.08 -0.54
CA VAL A 104 -5.24 -8.93 0.87
C VAL A 104 -4.55 -7.59 1.07
N PHE A 105 -3.64 -7.21 0.18
CA PHE A 105 -2.99 -5.90 0.21
C PHE A 105 -4.01 -4.75 0.25
N LEU A 106 -4.99 -4.77 -0.65
CA LEU A 106 -6.04 -3.75 -0.71
C LEU A 106 -6.95 -3.79 0.52
N ARG A 107 -7.24 -4.96 1.10
CA ARG A 107 -7.94 -5.09 2.39
C ARG A 107 -7.17 -4.44 3.53
N PHE A 108 -5.87 -4.69 3.63
CA PHE A 108 -5.04 -4.10 4.69
C PHE A 108 -4.97 -2.59 4.56
N LEU A 109 -4.79 -2.08 3.34
CA LEU A 109 -4.91 -0.65 3.05
C LEU A 109 -6.27 -0.10 3.51
N SER A 110 -7.37 -0.76 3.12
CA SER A 110 -8.73 -0.29 3.41
C SER A 110 -9.14 -0.36 4.89
N GLU A 111 -8.78 -1.43 5.58
CA GLU A 111 -9.34 -1.78 6.90
C GLU A 111 -8.36 -1.53 8.04
N ARG A 112 -7.08 -1.29 7.71
CA ARG A 112 -6.02 -0.98 8.68
C ARG A 112 -5.30 0.31 8.30
N PRO A 113 -5.99 1.48 8.30
CA PRO A 113 -5.44 2.75 7.81
C PRO A 113 -4.28 3.35 8.65
N ARG A 114 -3.88 2.68 9.72
CA ARG A 114 -2.72 3.01 10.58
C ARG A 114 -1.58 2.00 10.44
N GLN A 115 -1.75 0.99 9.60
CA GLN A 115 -0.74 -0.01 9.33
C GLN A 115 0.15 0.52 8.21
N ASP A 116 1.44 0.65 8.50
CA ASP A 116 2.43 0.93 7.45
C ASP A 116 2.59 -0.32 6.60
N ILE A 117 2.57 -0.14 5.28
CA ILE A 117 2.57 -1.23 4.31
C ILE A 117 3.63 -0.94 3.25
N ALA A 118 4.50 -1.92 3.00
CA ALA A 118 5.36 -1.93 1.82
C ALA A 118 4.83 -2.95 0.80
N PHE A 119 4.80 -2.57 -0.47
CA PHE A 119 4.50 -3.46 -1.58
C PHE A 119 5.69 -3.50 -2.54
N VAL A 120 6.33 -4.66 -2.63
CA VAL A 120 7.41 -4.92 -3.57
C VAL A 120 6.80 -5.45 -4.87
N ASP A 121 6.89 -4.65 -5.93
CA ASP A 121 6.49 -5.04 -7.27
C ASP A 121 7.70 -5.01 -8.21
N ARG A 122 8.16 -6.20 -8.61
CA ARG A 122 9.34 -6.37 -9.48
C ARG A 122 10.58 -5.70 -8.89
N GLU A 123 10.97 -4.58 -9.51
CA GLU A 123 12.19 -3.82 -9.22
C GLU A 123 11.90 -2.59 -8.36
N LYS A 124 10.64 -2.36 -7.97
CA LYS A 124 10.24 -1.21 -7.15
C LYS A 124 9.63 -1.62 -5.83
N VAL A 125 9.86 -0.79 -4.82
CA VAL A 125 9.20 -0.89 -3.52
C VAL A 125 8.32 0.34 -3.34
N TYR A 126 7.05 0.12 -3.04
CA TYR A 126 6.07 1.16 -2.73
C TYR A 126 5.77 1.14 -1.24
N LEU A 127 6.12 2.20 -0.53
CA LEU A 127 5.90 2.36 0.91
C LEU A 127 4.72 3.30 1.16
N PHE A 128 3.67 2.76 1.77
CA PHE A 128 2.46 3.49 2.18
C PHE A 128 2.64 3.93 3.63
N VAL A 129 2.79 5.25 3.82
CA VAL A 129 2.95 5.87 5.14
C VAL A 129 2.05 7.09 5.20
N ASP A 130 1.23 7.18 6.24
CA ASP A 130 0.20 8.20 6.36
C ASP A 130 -0.59 8.29 5.03
N GLN A 131 -0.67 9.44 4.37
CA GLN A 131 -1.47 9.64 3.15
C GLN A 131 -0.66 9.64 1.86
N GLU A 132 0.60 9.25 1.93
CA GLU A 132 1.55 9.34 0.83
C GLU A 132 2.08 7.95 0.49
N VAL A 133 2.44 7.79 -0.78
CA VAL A 133 3.18 6.62 -1.23
C VAL A 133 4.55 7.08 -1.68
N TYR A 134 5.55 6.45 -1.13
CA TYR A 134 6.94 6.63 -1.50
C TYR A 134 7.38 5.45 -2.34
N GLU A 135 8.28 5.67 -3.28
CA GLU A 135 8.88 4.60 -4.06
C GLU A 135 10.41 4.69 -4.02
N CYS A 136 11.04 3.53 -4.18
CA CYS A 136 12.47 3.38 -4.45
C CYS A 136 12.70 2.12 -5.30
N ASP A 137 13.88 2.01 -5.89
CA ASP A 137 14.30 0.78 -6.55
C ASP A 137 14.70 -0.28 -5.51
N ILE A 138 14.37 -1.55 -5.76
CA ILE A 138 14.60 -2.66 -4.83
C ILE A 138 16.10 -2.89 -4.55
N THR A 139 16.97 -2.47 -5.46
CA THR A 139 18.43 -2.53 -5.33
C THR A 139 18.97 -1.47 -4.38
N ASP A 140 18.21 -0.40 -4.17
CA ASP A 140 18.63 0.81 -3.48
C ASP A 140 17.73 1.07 -2.27
N VAL A 141 17.00 0.05 -1.78
CA VAL A 141 16.10 0.16 -0.63
C VAL A 141 16.88 0.77 0.52
N PRO A 142 16.64 2.04 0.85
CA PRO A 142 17.31 2.67 1.97
C PRO A 142 16.87 1.96 3.24
N TYR A 143 17.63 2.13 4.33
CA TYR A 143 17.11 1.78 5.64
C TYR A 143 15.68 2.32 5.78
N LEU A 144 14.77 1.44 6.20
CA LEU A 144 13.40 1.86 6.50
C LEU A 144 13.47 3.06 7.46
N PRO A 145 12.63 4.08 7.27
CA PRO A 145 12.69 5.27 8.10
C PRO A 145 12.63 4.87 9.58
N GLU A 146 13.43 5.54 10.42
CA GLU A 146 13.45 5.38 11.89
C GLU A 146 12.08 5.61 12.56
N ARG A 147 11.06 6.01 11.78
CA ARG A 147 9.74 6.44 12.19
C ARG A 147 8.61 5.43 11.98
N LEU A 148 8.91 4.22 11.52
CA LEU A 148 7.98 3.10 11.69
C LEU A 148 7.86 2.86 13.21
N ASP A 149 6.88 3.53 13.81
CA ASP A 149 6.64 3.58 15.26
C ASP A 149 6.71 2.15 15.81
N ASP A 150 7.45 1.93 16.91
CA ASP A 150 7.67 0.62 17.58
C ASP A 150 6.37 -0.13 17.98
N ARG A 151 5.21 0.44 17.64
CA ARG A 151 3.86 -0.03 17.95
C ARG A 151 3.25 -0.91 16.87
N HIS A 152 3.64 -0.77 15.60
CA HIS A 152 3.09 -1.56 14.49
C HIS A 152 4.19 -2.05 13.55
N PRO A 153 4.44 -3.37 13.46
CA PRO A 153 5.45 -3.90 12.55
C PRO A 153 5.07 -3.58 11.10
N LEU A 154 6.05 -3.26 10.23
CA LEU A 154 5.81 -3.05 8.81
C LEU A 154 5.25 -4.31 8.15
N MET A 155 4.14 -4.18 7.42
CA MET A 155 3.63 -5.29 6.61
C MET A 155 4.22 -5.24 5.21
N VAL A 156 4.91 -6.29 4.78
CA VAL A 156 5.52 -6.35 3.45
C VAL A 156 4.79 -7.36 2.58
N PHE A 157 4.29 -6.89 1.44
CA PHE A 157 3.74 -7.71 0.36
C PHE A 157 4.77 -7.80 -0.76
N VAL A 158 5.03 -9.01 -1.24
CA VAL A 158 6.05 -9.23 -2.27
C VAL A 158 5.44 -9.96 -3.46
N ARG A 159 5.41 -9.30 -4.63
CA ARG A 159 5.07 -9.96 -5.88
C ARG A 159 6.33 -10.56 -6.50
N MET A 160 6.46 -11.87 -6.37
CA MET A 160 7.52 -12.65 -7.00
C MET A 160 7.21 -12.88 -8.49
N ASP A 161 8.05 -12.35 -9.38
CA ASP A 161 8.02 -12.71 -10.80
C ASP A 161 8.96 -13.91 -11.03
N ASN A 162 8.40 -15.04 -11.48
CA ASN A 162 9.13 -16.32 -11.67
C ASN A 162 10.19 -16.30 -12.80
N SER A 163 10.45 -15.16 -13.44
CA SER A 163 11.39 -15.05 -14.57
C SER A 163 12.86 -15.11 -14.15
N SER A 164 13.17 -14.81 -12.89
CA SER A 164 14.52 -14.88 -12.34
C SER A 164 14.49 -15.69 -11.05
N GLY A 165 15.13 -16.86 -11.02
CA GLY A 165 15.19 -17.77 -9.86
C GLY A 165 15.90 -17.24 -8.62
N HIS A 166 15.99 -15.92 -8.44
CA HIS A 166 16.52 -15.25 -7.27
C HIS A 166 15.37 -14.63 -6.48
N LEU A 167 15.18 -15.12 -5.25
CA LEU A 167 14.47 -14.37 -4.23
C LEU A 167 15.24 -13.08 -3.99
N PRO A 168 14.62 -11.88 -4.10
CA PRO A 168 15.26 -10.68 -3.59
C PRO A 168 15.51 -10.91 -2.10
N ALA A 169 16.76 -10.77 -1.68
CA ALA A 169 17.12 -10.78 -0.28
C ALA A 169 16.55 -9.50 0.34
N ILE A 170 15.32 -9.57 0.83
CA ILE A 170 14.73 -8.50 1.63
C ILE A 170 15.29 -8.69 3.03
N LEU A 171 16.23 -7.82 3.40
CA LEU A 171 16.85 -7.72 4.74
C LEU A 171 15.99 -6.86 5.66
#